data_AF-A0A950CMM0-F1
#
_entry.id   AF-A0A950CMM0-F1
#
_cell.length_a   1.000
_cell.length_b   1.000
_cell.length_c   1.000
_cell.angle_alpha   90.00
_cell.angle_beta   90.00
_cell.angle_gamma   90.00
#
_symmetry.space_group_name_H-M   'P 1'
#
loop_
_entity.id
_entity.type
_entity.pdbx_description
1 polymer ?
#
loop_
_entity_poly.entity_id
_entity_poly.type
_entity_poly.pdbx_seq_one_letter_code
_entity_poly.pdbx_strand_id
1 'polypeptide(L)'
;MSTRAEDDIRRRYRRFAEFEAKGVSPLYEELAQAVCSEGSLSEFISNLPTTKQQPNLFFAAVRHLFGTPRNAEHFAALVAENTDPIRHLILARSTQTNEPGR
;
A
#
# COMPACT_ATOMS: atom_id res chain seq x y z
N MET A 1 18.72 -7.80 -5.99
CA MET A 1 18.22 -7.20 -7.24
C MET A 1 16.71 -7.15 -7.13
N SER A 2 16.07 -5.98 -7.26
CA SER A 2 14.60 -5.90 -7.23
C SER A 2 14.00 -6.50 -8.49
N THR A 3 12.87 -7.19 -8.34
CA THR A 3 12.15 -7.77 -9.48
C THR A 3 11.43 -6.69 -10.28
N ARG A 4 11.11 -6.98 -11.55
CA ARG A 4 10.28 -6.09 -12.39
C ARG A 4 8.92 -5.78 -11.72
N ALA A 5 8.36 -6.75 -11.01
CA ALA A 5 7.10 -6.58 -10.30
C ALA A 5 7.23 -5.57 -9.13
N GLU A 6 8.30 -5.68 -8.32
CA GLU A 6 8.59 -4.68 -7.29
C GLU A 6 8.80 -3.27 -7.87
N ASP A 7 9.53 -3.15 -8.98
CA ASP A 7 9.77 -1.86 -9.63
C ASP A 7 8.47 -1.20 -10.10
N ASP A 8 7.51 -2.00 -10.57
CA ASP A 8 6.18 -1.53 -10.95
C ASP A 8 5.35 -1.11 -9.73
N ILE A 9 5.48 -1.79 -8.59
CA ILE A 9 4.91 -1.34 -7.32
C ILE A 9 5.50 0.01 -6.93
N ARG A 10 6.83 0.14 -6.90
CA ARG A 10 7.52 1.38 -6.50
C ARG A 10 7.11 2.55 -7.40
N ARG A 11 7.00 2.33 -8.72
CA ARG A 11 6.47 3.36 -9.64
C ARG A 11 5.05 3.80 -9.29
N ARG A 12 4.16 2.85 -9.01
CA ARG A 12 2.77 3.14 -8.64
C ARG A 12 2.68 3.94 -7.35
N TYR A 13 3.41 3.54 -6.32
CA TYR A 13 3.41 4.22 -5.03
C TYR A 13 4.08 5.60 -5.09
N ARG A 14 5.14 5.76 -5.89
CA ARG A 14 5.74 7.08 -6.16
C ARG A 14 4.73 8.03 -6.79
N ARG A 15 4.00 7.56 -7.82
CA ARG A 15 2.96 8.37 -8.46
C ARG A 15 1.87 8.77 -7.45
N PHE A 16 1.42 7.85 -6.60
CA PHE A 16 0.47 8.18 -5.55
C PHE A 16 1.01 9.25 -4.58
N ALA A 17 2.26 9.10 -4.14
CA ALA A 17 2.91 10.08 -3.27
C ALA A 17 2.91 11.48 -3.90
N GLU A 18 3.32 11.58 -5.17
CA GLU A 18 3.49 12.85 -5.88
C GLU A 18 2.17 13.54 -6.28
N PHE A 19 1.15 12.76 -6.68
CA PHE A 19 -0.06 13.31 -7.30
C PHE A 19 -1.31 13.21 -6.43
N GLU A 20 -1.37 12.29 -5.46
CA GLU A 20 -2.57 12.07 -4.64
C GLU A 20 -2.33 12.43 -3.16
N ALA A 21 -1.15 12.10 -2.60
CA ALA A 21 -0.87 12.33 -1.19
C ALA A 21 -0.23 13.70 -0.91
N LYS A 22 0.66 14.17 -1.80
CA LYS A 22 1.39 15.42 -1.62
C LYS A 22 0.46 16.61 -1.44
N GLY A 23 0.65 17.34 -0.35
CA GLY A 23 -0.18 18.50 0.02
C GLY A 23 -1.59 18.15 0.55
N VAL A 24 -1.97 16.88 0.56
CA VAL A 24 -3.25 16.38 1.08
C VAL A 24 -3.07 15.65 2.42
N SER A 25 -2.08 14.76 2.51
CA SER A 25 -1.78 13.97 3.69
C SER A 25 -0.27 13.70 3.80
N PRO A 26 0.44 14.43 4.67
CA PRO A 26 1.87 14.21 4.90
C PRO A 26 2.18 12.76 5.31
N LEU A 27 1.32 12.15 6.12
CA LEU A 27 1.48 10.77 6.55
C LEU A 27 1.41 9.80 5.35
N TYR A 28 0.40 9.91 4.47
CA TYR A 28 0.30 8.99 3.35
C TYR A 28 1.36 9.23 2.27
N GLU A 29 1.89 10.45 2.16
CA GLU A 29 3.08 10.72 1.35
C GLU A 29 4.28 9.95 1.93
N GLU A 30 4.52 10.06 3.22
CA GLU A 30 5.59 9.34 3.93
C GLU A 30 5.47 7.82 3.79
N LEU A 31 4.27 7.26 4.01
CA LEU A 31 4.04 5.81 3.88
C LEU A 31 4.25 5.32 2.44
N ALA A 32 3.86 6.10 1.44
CA ALA A 32 4.06 5.75 0.04
C ALA A 32 5.54 5.81 -0.37
N GLN A 33 6.30 6.75 0.18
CA GLN A 33 7.75 6.79 0.02
C GLN A 33 8.43 5.60 0.72
N ALA A 34 7.93 5.16 1.88
CA ALA A 34 8.42 3.96 2.54
C ALA A 34 8.29 2.71 1.64
N VAL A 35 7.16 2.54 0.95
CA VAL A 35 6.98 1.45 -0.03
C VAL A 35 7.96 1.56 -1.21
N CYS A 36 8.39 2.77 -1.57
CA CYS A 36 9.37 2.99 -2.63
C CYS A 36 10.79 2.60 -2.23
N SER A 37 11.14 2.77 -0.95
CA SER A 37 12.49 2.58 -0.42
C SER A 37 12.69 1.20 0.23
N GLU A 38 11.67 0.66 0.87
CA GLU A 38 11.72 -0.61 1.60
C GLU A 38 11.36 -1.79 0.68
N GLY A 39 12.35 -2.65 0.41
CA GLY A 39 12.21 -3.82 -0.45
C GLY A 39 11.09 -4.76 0.00
N SER A 40 11.01 -5.03 1.30
CA SER A 40 10.03 -5.94 1.91
C SER A 40 8.58 -5.49 1.68
N LEU A 41 8.32 -4.18 1.71
CA LEU A 41 7.00 -3.62 1.42
C LEU A 41 6.64 -3.79 -0.06
N SER A 42 7.56 -3.44 -0.96
CA SER A 42 7.33 -3.61 -2.40
C SER A 42 7.17 -5.08 -2.81
N GLU A 43 7.89 -5.98 -2.16
CA GLU A 43 7.80 -7.44 -2.36
C GLU A 43 6.49 -8.01 -1.82
N PHE A 44 6.05 -7.57 -0.64
CA PHE A 44 4.76 -7.98 -0.09
C PHE A 44 3.62 -7.64 -1.07
N ILE A 45 3.61 -6.40 -1.58
CA ILE A 45 2.55 -5.90 -2.46
C ILE A 45 2.63 -6.56 -3.84
N SER A 46 3.84 -6.79 -4.38
CA SER A 46 3.99 -7.42 -5.70
C SER A 46 3.43 -8.85 -5.73
N ASN A 47 3.40 -9.52 -4.58
CA ASN A 47 2.79 -10.83 -4.37
C ASN A 47 1.26 -10.81 -4.19
N LEU A 48 0.60 -9.66 -4.30
CA LEU A 48 -0.87 -9.55 -4.34
C LEU A 48 -1.36 -9.57 -5.80
N PRO A 49 -2.61 -10.00 -6.08
CA PRO A 49 -3.20 -9.86 -7.41
C PRO A 49 -3.14 -8.40 -7.87
N THR A 50 -2.86 -8.15 -9.16
CA THR A 50 -2.64 -6.79 -9.69
C THR A 50 -3.75 -5.80 -9.32
N THR A 51 -5.01 -6.24 -9.31
CA THR A 51 -6.17 -5.41 -8.95
C THR A 51 -6.19 -4.99 -7.46
N LYS A 52 -5.41 -5.66 -6.61
CA LYS A 52 -5.30 -5.45 -5.16
C LYS A 52 -4.04 -4.68 -4.74
N GLN A 53 -3.23 -4.23 -5.69
CA GLN A 53 -1.96 -3.53 -5.40
C GLN A 53 -2.12 -2.01 -5.25
N GLN A 54 -3.35 -1.52 -5.11
CA GLN A 54 -3.66 -0.09 -5.06
C GLN A 54 -3.23 0.52 -3.71
N PRO A 55 -2.56 1.70 -3.69
CA PRO A 55 -2.11 2.34 -2.45
C PRO A 55 -3.22 2.55 -1.42
N ASN A 56 -4.36 3.09 -1.87
CA ASN A 56 -5.51 3.33 -1.00
C ASN A 56 -6.05 2.05 -0.35
N LEU A 57 -6.08 0.93 -1.08
CA LEU A 57 -6.52 -0.35 -0.53
C LEU A 57 -5.55 -0.86 0.55
N PHE A 58 -4.24 -0.79 0.28
CA PHE A 58 -3.22 -1.25 1.21
C PHE A 58 -3.21 -0.42 2.49
N PHE A 59 -3.16 0.91 2.39
CA PHE A 59 -3.18 1.80 3.54
C PHE A 59 -4.48 1.67 4.34
N ALA A 60 -5.63 1.55 3.66
CA ALA A 60 -6.90 1.33 4.35
C ALA A 60 -6.96 -0.03 5.06
N ALA A 61 -6.32 -1.08 4.52
CA ALA A 61 -6.26 -2.39 5.16
C ALA A 61 -5.42 -2.35 6.44
N VAL A 62 -4.20 -1.80 6.38
CA VAL A 62 -3.34 -1.64 7.57
C VAL A 62 -4.01 -0.77 8.62
N ARG A 63 -4.61 0.36 8.20
CA ARG A 63 -5.34 1.24 9.10
C ARG A 63 -6.56 0.57 9.74
N HIS A 64 -7.26 -0.28 9.01
CA HIS A 64 -8.43 -0.99 9.53
C HIS A 64 -8.06 -2.00 10.62
N LEU A 65 -6.93 -2.69 10.49
CA LEU A 65 -6.49 -3.71 11.43
C LEU A 65 -5.79 -3.14 12.67
N PHE A 66 -4.98 -2.09 12.49
CA PHE A 66 -4.06 -1.62 13.54
C PHE A 66 -4.23 -0.15 13.91
N GLY A 67 -5.21 0.53 13.32
CA GLY A 67 -5.36 1.99 13.43
C GLY A 67 -4.36 2.75 12.56
N THR A 68 -4.38 4.08 12.66
CA THR A 68 -3.50 4.94 11.85
C THR A 68 -2.04 4.76 12.27
N PRO A 69 -1.13 4.40 11.35
CA PRO A 69 0.31 4.34 11.64
C PRO A 69 0.83 5.70 12.10
N ARG A 70 1.90 5.69 12.90
CA ARG A 70 2.49 6.92 13.45
C ARG A 70 3.43 7.60 12.45
N ASN A 71 4.13 6.79 11.67
CA ASN A 71 5.16 7.14 10.70
C ASN A 71 5.47 5.93 9.81
N ALA A 72 6.42 6.07 8.89
CA ALA A 72 6.88 5.02 7.99
C ALA A 72 7.46 3.80 8.74
N GLU A 73 8.25 3.99 9.79
CA GLU A 73 8.88 2.87 10.50
C GLU A 73 7.85 2.02 11.22
N HIS A 74 6.90 2.65 11.92
CA HIS A 74 5.81 1.93 12.58
C HIS A 74 4.95 1.19 11.56
N PHE A 75 4.70 1.78 10.39
CA PHE A 75 3.98 1.11 9.31
C PHE A 75 4.72 -0.11 8.77
N ALA A 76 6.02 0.01 8.50
CA ALA A 76 6.83 -1.11 8.01
C ALA A 76 6.88 -2.26 9.03
N ALA A 77 7.00 -1.95 10.33
CA ALA A 77 6.95 -2.94 11.40
C ALA A 77 5.59 -3.67 11.44
N LEU A 78 4.48 -2.92 11.38
CA LEU A 78 3.13 -3.51 11.36
C LEU A 78 2.95 -4.48 10.19
N VAL A 79 3.43 -4.13 9.00
CA VAL A 79 3.32 -4.99 7.81
C VAL A 79 4.19 -6.24 7.96
N ALA A 80 5.43 -6.09 8.41
CA ALA A 80 6.35 -7.21 8.60
C ALA A 80 5.81 -8.22 9.62
N GLU A 81 5.29 -7.74 10.75
CA GLU A 81 4.76 -8.58 11.83
C GLU A 81 3.40 -9.22 11.49
N ASN A 82 2.62 -8.65 10.57
CA ASN A 82 1.22 -9.05 10.34
C ASN A 82 0.88 -9.29 8.86
N THR A 83 1.83 -9.87 8.11
CA THR A 83 1.70 -10.14 6.68
C THR A 83 0.40 -10.89 6.33
N ASP A 84 0.06 -11.95 7.06
CA ASP A 84 -1.09 -12.80 6.77
C ASP A 84 -2.44 -12.13 7.05
N PRO A 85 -2.69 -11.53 8.23
CA PRO A 85 -3.92 -10.76 8.47
C PRO A 85 -4.15 -9.66 7.43
N ILE A 86 -3.10 -8.92 7.06
CA ILE A 86 -3.19 -7.84 6.06
C ILE A 86 -3.54 -8.41 4.69
N ARG A 87 -2.84 -9.46 4.25
CA ARG A 87 -3.12 -10.14 2.98
C ARG A 87 -4.55 -10.65 2.95
N HIS A 88 -5.00 -11.33 3.99
CA HIS A 88 -6.34 -11.88 4.08
C HIS A 88 -7.41 -10.80 3.91
N LEU A 89 -7.26 -9.68 4.63
CA LEU A 89 -8.20 -8.56 4.53
C LEU A 89 -8.21 -7.95 3.12
N ILE A 90 -7.03 -7.73 2.52
CA ILE A 90 -6.92 -7.17 1.16
C ILE A 90 -7.60 -8.07 0.13
N LEU A 91 -7.43 -9.39 0.25
CA LEU A 91 -8.04 -10.37 -0.65
C LEU A 91 -9.56 -10.45 -0.45
N ALA A 92 -10.04 -10.37 0.79
CA ALA A 92 -11.46 -10.38 1.13
C ALA A 92 -12.19 -9.09 0.68
N ARG A 93 -11.49 -7.95 0.62
CA ARG A 93 -12.08 -6.70 0.14
C ARG A 93 -12.29 -6.77 -1.37
N SER A 94 -13.53 -6.96 -1.83
CA SER A 94 -13.86 -6.76 -3.23
C SER A 94 -13.57 -5.30 -3.60
N THR A 95 -12.76 -5.07 -4.65
CA THR A 95 -12.57 -3.73 -5.21
C THR A 95 -13.82 -3.45 -6.03
N GLN A 96 -14.89 -3.04 -5.36
CA GLN A 96 -16.06 -2.52 -6.04
C GLN A 96 -15.70 -1.10 -6.47
N THR A 97 -15.06 -0.98 -7.63
CA THR A 97 -15.15 0.25 -8.41
C THR A 97 -16.64 0.43 -8.68
N ASN A 98 -17.27 1.42 -8.05
CA ASN A 98 -18.51 1.98 -8.56
C ASN A 98 -18.28 2.24 -10.06
N GLU A 99 -18.94 1.46 -10.93
CA GLU A 99 -19.29 2.01 -12.22
C GLU A 99 -20.30 3.12 -11.91
N PRO A 100 -20.01 4.40 -12.18
CA PRO A 100 -21.09 5.36 -12.20
C PRO A 100 -21.98 4.93 -13.37
N GLY A 101 -23.16 4.40 -13.04
CA GLY A 101 -24.17 4.08 -14.03
C GLY A 101 -24.38 5.27 -14.96
N ARG A 102 -24.04 5.10 -16.22
CA ARG A 102 -24.50 5.91 -17.33
C ARG A 102 -24.50 5.07 -18.60
#